data_AF-A0A8S2YI76-F1
#
_entry.id   AF-A0A8S2YI76-F1
#
_cell.length_a   1.000
_cell.length_b   1.000
_cell.length_c   1.000
_cell.angle_alpha   90.00
_cell.angle_beta   90.00
_cell.angle_gamma   90.00
#
_symmetry.space_group_name_H-M   'P 1'
#
loop_
_entity.id
_entity.type
_entity.pdbx_description
1 polymer ?
#
loop_
_entity_poly.entity_id
_entity_poly.type
_entity_poly.pdbx_seq_one_letter_code
_entity_poly.pdbx_strand_id
1 'polypeptide(L)'
;QDNGPESVSVYCQIKIDILDINDVAPEIDFILPDNDEWKIDIKNNIFYINEELKLYTRLFHISVSDKDSVNDKVQLNLLSYTNLFQLIEQYTDLYSLQIIGRLDAE
;
A
#
# COMPACT_ATOMS: atom_id res chain seq x y z
N GLN A 1 40.45 -29.85 -0.25
CA GLN A 1 41.47 -30.78 -0.77
C GLN A 1 42.38 -31.07 0.40
N ASP A 2 42.43 -32.31 0.88
CA ASP A 2 43.52 -32.67 1.77
C ASP A 2 44.84 -32.68 0.96
N ASN A 3 45.98 -32.48 1.62
CA ASN A 3 47.26 -32.35 0.93
C ASN A 3 47.88 -33.73 0.58
N GLY A 4 47.10 -34.80 0.60
CA GLY A 4 47.55 -36.16 0.31
C GLY A 4 47.28 -36.59 -1.14
N PRO A 5 48.10 -37.52 -1.69
CA PRO A 5 47.73 -38.22 -2.92
C PRO A 5 46.51 -39.12 -2.67
N GLU A 6 45.55 -39.10 -3.60
CA GLU A 6 44.24 -39.81 -3.53
C GLU A 6 43.27 -39.33 -2.43
N SER A 7 43.17 -38.02 -2.23
CA SER A 7 42.22 -37.38 -1.31
C SER A 7 40.75 -37.77 -1.58
N VAL A 8 40.02 -38.14 -0.53
CA VAL A 8 38.59 -38.46 -0.58
C VAL A 8 37.76 -37.22 -0.23
N SER A 9 36.84 -36.81 -1.11
CA SER A 9 35.97 -35.66 -0.86
C SER A 9 34.94 -35.97 0.24
N VAL A 10 34.86 -35.09 1.23
CA VAL A 10 33.82 -35.10 2.28
C VAL A 10 32.91 -33.91 2.06
N TYR A 11 31.61 -34.15 2.13
CA TYR A 11 30.58 -33.12 1.96
C TYR A 11 29.85 -32.91 3.28
N CYS A 12 29.53 -31.67 3.60
CA CYS A 12 28.61 -31.34 4.68
C CYS A 12 27.48 -30.48 4.12
N GLN A 13 26.29 -30.65 4.67
CA GLN A 13 25.15 -29.80 4.36
C GLN A 13 24.96 -28.81 5.51
N ILE A 14 24.95 -27.53 5.19
CA ILE A 14 24.63 -26.46 6.14
C ILE A 14 23.22 -25.98 5.80
N LYS A 15 22.34 -26.00 6.82
CA LYS A 15 21.02 -25.36 6.73
C LYS A 15 21.11 -24.02 7.47
N ILE A 16 20.78 -22.95 6.77
CA ILE A 16 20.68 -21.62 7.34
C ILE A 16 19.22 -21.20 7.23
N ASP A 17 18.57 -21.04 8.38
CA ASP A 17 17.21 -20.51 8.45
C ASP A 17 17.30 -18.99 8.58
N ILE A 18 16.72 -18.27 7.62
CA ILE A 18 16.69 -16.82 7.60
C ILE A 18 15.51 -16.36 8.45
N LEU A 19 15.75 -15.39 9.34
CA LEU A 19 14.72 -14.76 10.13
C LEU A 19 14.25 -13.50 9.43
N ASP A 20 12.93 -13.39 9.26
CA ASP A 20 12.27 -12.22 8.70
C ASP A 20 12.33 -11.05 9.71
N ILE A 21 12.64 -9.85 9.21
CA ILE A 21 12.65 -8.60 9.96
C ILE A 21 11.90 -7.55 9.15
N ASN A 22 11.26 -6.58 9.81
CA ASN A 22 10.54 -5.52 9.11
C ASN A 22 11.55 -4.56 8.44
N ASP A 23 11.82 -4.80 7.16
CA ASP A 23 12.77 -4.03 6.36
C ASP A 23 12.16 -3.46 5.07
N VAL A 24 10.92 -3.83 4.74
CA VAL A 24 10.16 -3.23 3.66
C VAL A 24 9.10 -2.29 4.21
N ALA A 25 9.04 -1.06 3.68
CA ALA A 25 7.95 -0.15 4.02
C ALA A 25 6.68 -0.50 3.22
N PRO A 26 5.48 -0.23 3.77
CA PRO A 26 4.23 -0.44 3.05
C PRO A 26 4.15 0.33 1.73
N GLU A 27 3.58 -0.31 0.71
CA GLU A 27 3.26 0.25 -0.59
C GLU A 27 1.77 0.65 -0.64
N ILE A 28 1.47 1.78 -1.27
CA ILE A 28 0.12 2.34 -1.37
C ILE A 28 -0.26 2.50 -2.84
N ASP A 29 -1.37 1.88 -3.23
CA ASP A 29 -1.93 1.95 -4.57
C ASP A 29 -3.30 2.62 -4.55
N PHE A 30 -3.53 3.55 -5.49
CA PHE A 30 -4.81 4.23 -5.66
C PHE A 30 -5.63 3.56 -6.75
N ILE A 31 -6.80 3.03 -6.39
CA ILE A 31 -7.73 2.35 -7.30
C ILE A 31 -8.95 3.25 -7.51
N LEU A 32 -9.05 3.80 -8.72
CA LEU A 32 -10.08 4.79 -9.05
C LEU A 32 -11.40 4.13 -9.45
N PRO A 33 -12.54 4.78 -9.20
CA PRO A 33 -13.85 4.25 -9.54
C PRO A 33 -14.13 4.35 -11.04
N ASP A 34 -13.53 5.33 -11.73
CA ASP A 34 -13.73 5.62 -13.14
C ASP A 34 -12.40 5.63 -13.89
N ASN A 35 -12.39 5.11 -15.12
CA ASN A 35 -11.24 5.15 -16.04
C ASN A 35 -11.10 6.51 -16.74
N ASP A 36 -11.64 7.59 -16.15
CA ASP A 36 -11.53 8.94 -16.71
C ASP A 36 -10.10 9.44 -16.54
N GLU A 37 -9.27 9.18 -17.55
CA GLU A 37 -7.83 9.54 -17.60
C GLU A 37 -7.56 11.03 -17.33
N TRP A 38 -8.56 11.90 -17.46
CA TRP A 38 -8.44 13.35 -17.25
C TRP A 38 -8.57 13.77 -15.79
N LYS A 39 -9.11 12.90 -14.93
CA LYS A 39 -9.31 13.21 -13.50
C LYS A 39 -8.09 12.86 -12.65
N ILE A 40 -7.08 12.21 -13.21
CA ILE A 40 -5.90 11.74 -12.45
C ILE A 40 -4.61 12.02 -13.20
N ASP A 41 -3.70 12.72 -12.53
CA ASP A 41 -2.30 12.73 -12.89
C ASP A 41 -1.56 11.67 -12.08
N ILE A 42 -1.41 10.48 -12.67
CA ILE A 42 -0.79 9.30 -12.04
C ILE A 42 0.68 9.55 -11.72
N LYS A 43 1.39 10.40 -12.51
CA LYS A 43 2.81 10.66 -12.27
C LYS A 43 3.04 11.50 -11.01
N ASN A 44 2.10 12.38 -10.71
CA ASN A 44 2.18 13.30 -9.58
C ASN A 44 1.23 12.94 -8.42
N ASN A 45 0.48 11.83 -8.53
CA ASN A 45 -0.56 11.43 -7.59
C ASN A 45 -1.58 12.54 -7.29
N ILE A 46 -1.99 13.27 -8.33
CA ILE A 46 -2.99 14.35 -8.21
C ILE A 46 -4.34 13.85 -8.72
N PHE A 47 -5.39 14.08 -7.92
CA PHE A 47 -6.76 13.70 -8.24
C PHE A 47 -7.62 14.96 -8.32
N TYR A 48 -8.30 15.15 -9.45
CA TYR A 48 -9.23 16.24 -9.67
C TYR A 48 -10.66 15.76 -9.40
N ILE A 49 -11.36 16.47 -8.53
CA ILE A 49 -12.73 16.15 -8.13
C ILE A 49 -13.64 17.34 -8.40
N ASN A 50 -14.89 17.05 -8.76
CA ASN A 50 -15.89 18.10 -8.95
C ASN A 50 -16.39 18.58 -7.57
N GLU A 51 -16.52 19.89 -7.39
CA GLU A 51 -17.03 20.51 -6.16
C GLU A 51 -18.50 20.16 -5.86
N GLU A 52 -19.29 19.87 -6.89
CA GLU A 52 -20.72 19.53 -6.81
C GLU A 52 -20.97 18.05 -6.46
N LEU A 53 -19.92 17.30 -6.05
CA LEU A 53 -20.08 15.92 -5.63
C LEU A 53 -21.03 15.80 -4.43
N LYS A 54 -21.92 14.81 -4.49
CA LYS A 54 -22.86 14.54 -3.40
C LYS A 54 -22.09 14.01 -2.18
N LEU A 55 -22.57 14.34 -0.99
CA LEU A 55 -22.08 13.73 0.24
C LEU A 55 -22.15 12.20 0.17
N TYR A 56 -21.16 11.56 0.79
CA TYR A 56 -20.94 10.11 0.79
C TYR A 56 -20.62 9.50 -0.58
N THR A 57 -20.28 10.32 -1.57
CA THR A 57 -19.72 9.82 -2.82
C THR A 57 -18.32 9.26 -2.55
N ARG A 58 -18.09 8.02 -2.96
CA ARG A 58 -16.76 7.39 -2.94
C ARG A 58 -15.88 8.02 -4.03
N LEU A 59 -14.74 8.55 -3.63
CA LEU A 59 -13.76 9.16 -4.54
C LEU A 59 -12.86 8.10 -5.17
N PHE A 60 -12.29 7.21 -4.36
CA PHE A 60 -11.44 6.10 -4.79
C PHE A 60 -11.21 5.10 -3.67
N HIS A 61 -10.63 3.97 -4.01
CA HIS A 61 -10.06 3.03 -3.06
C HIS A 61 -8.56 3.21 -2.95
N ILE A 62 -8.03 2.88 -1.78
CA ILE A 62 -6.62 2.85 -1.46
C ILE A 62 -6.34 1.40 -1.06
N SER A 63 -5.54 0.72 -1.86
CA SER A 63 -4.98 -0.59 -1.50
C SER A 63 -3.64 -0.36 -0.84
N VAL A 64 -3.37 -1.13 0.20
CA VAL A 64 -2.10 -1.11 0.90
C VAL A 64 -1.51 -2.51 0.82
N SER A 65 -0.19 -2.61 0.76
CA SER A 65 0.46 -3.91 0.88
C SER A 65 1.76 -3.73 1.61
N ASP A 66 2.04 -4.63 2.54
CA ASP A 66 3.36 -4.81 3.11
C ASP A 66 3.92 -6.15 2.63
N LYS A 67 5.19 -6.17 2.21
CA LYS A 67 5.84 -7.38 1.68
C LYS A 67 6.52 -8.17 2.79
N ASP A 68 6.58 -7.64 4.01
CA ASP A 68 7.09 -8.34 5.17
C ASP A 68 6.19 -9.53 5.52
N SER A 69 6.79 -10.68 5.84
CA SER A 69 6.03 -11.89 6.21
C SER A 69 5.60 -11.86 7.68
N VAL A 70 6.32 -11.10 8.50
CA VAL A 70 6.06 -10.83 9.90
C VAL A 70 5.91 -9.32 10.07
N ASN A 71 4.76 -8.89 10.60
CA ASN A 71 4.31 -7.48 10.71
C ASN A 71 3.60 -6.90 9.47
N ASP A 72 2.96 -7.76 8.68
CA ASP A 72 2.14 -7.43 7.50
C ASP A 72 0.91 -6.54 7.73
N LYS A 73 0.66 -6.10 8.97
CA LYS A 73 -0.55 -5.33 9.32
C LYS A 73 -0.33 -3.85 9.13
N VAL A 74 -1.04 -3.28 8.16
CA VAL A 74 -0.98 -1.85 7.89
C VAL A 74 -2.27 -1.14 8.29
N GLN A 75 -2.12 -0.07 9.06
CA GLN A 75 -3.23 0.81 9.42
C GLN A 75 -3.06 2.17 8.72
N LEU A 76 -4.07 2.59 7.96
CA LEU A 76 -4.11 3.92 7.38
C LEU A 76 -4.97 4.88 8.21
N ASN A 77 -4.47 6.10 8.38
CA ASN A 77 -5.19 7.19 9.03
C ASN A 77 -5.15 8.44 8.16
N LEU A 78 -6.30 9.09 7.99
CA LEU A 78 -6.39 10.39 7.31
C LEU A 78 -6.00 11.51 8.28
N LEU A 79 -4.91 12.23 7.98
CA LEU A 79 -4.35 13.24 8.89
C LEU A 79 -4.94 14.65 8.69
N SER A 80 -5.39 14.96 7.48
CA SER A 80 -5.84 16.31 7.10
C SER A 80 -7.21 16.25 6.44
N TYR A 81 -7.93 17.37 6.46
CA TYR A 81 -9.25 17.52 5.83
C TYR A 81 -10.28 16.48 6.29
N THR A 82 -10.18 16.03 7.55
CA THR A 82 -11.09 15.05 8.17
C THR A 82 -12.51 15.57 8.36
N ASN A 83 -12.74 16.87 8.15
CA ASN A 83 -14.05 17.51 8.09
C ASN A 83 -14.69 17.42 6.69
N LEU A 84 -13.88 17.20 5.65
CA LEU A 84 -14.33 17.13 4.25
C LEU A 84 -14.30 15.70 3.71
N PHE A 85 -13.39 14.87 4.20
CA PHE A 85 -13.20 13.50 3.75
C PHE A 85 -13.17 12.52 4.91
N GLN A 86 -13.57 11.28 4.62
CA GLN A 86 -13.52 10.17 5.54
C GLN A 86 -12.85 8.98 4.86
N LEU A 87 -11.87 8.39 5.55
CA LEU A 87 -11.29 7.11 5.17
C LEU A 87 -12.06 5.98 5.86
N ILE A 88 -12.52 5.00 5.09
CA ILE A 88 -13.32 3.88 5.58
C ILE A 88 -12.65 2.58 5.14
N GLU A 89 -12.17 1.80 6.10
CA GLU A 89 -11.70 0.43 5.85
C GLU A 89 -12.87 -0.43 5.36
N GLN A 90 -12.71 -1.07 4.19
CA GLN A 90 -13.73 -1.94 3.60
C GLN A 90 -13.45 -3.41 3.93
N TYR A 91 -12.21 -3.83 3.66
CA TYR A 91 -11.67 -5.17 3.89
C TYR A 91 -10.20 -5.02 4.28
N THR A 92 -9.54 -6.12 4.66
CA THR A 92 -8.11 -6.14 4.96
C THR A 92 -7.32 -5.44 3.86
N ASP A 93 -6.56 -4.42 4.25
CA ASP A 93 -5.69 -3.59 3.41
C ASP A 93 -6.37 -2.80 2.27
N LEU A 94 -7.71 -2.72 2.27
CA LEU A 94 -8.48 -1.93 1.30
C LEU A 94 -9.34 -0.88 1.99
N TYR A 95 -9.06 0.37 1.67
CA TYR A 95 -9.74 1.54 2.24
C TYR A 95 -10.48 2.31 1.15
N SER A 96 -11.57 2.98 1.49
CA SER A 96 -12.29 3.89 0.62
C SER A 96 -12.19 5.31 1.14
N LEU A 97 -11.84 6.26 0.28
CA LEU A 97 -11.97 7.68 0.59
C LEU A 97 -13.33 8.18 0.12
N GLN A 98 -14.09 8.80 1.02
CA GLN A 98 -15.40 9.37 0.73
C GLN A 98 -15.45 10.84 1.10
N ILE A 99 -16.28 11.60 0.38
CA ILE A 99 -16.61 12.98 0.74
C ILE A 99 -17.69 13.01 1.83
N ILE A 100 -17.46 13.79 2.88
CA ILE A 100 -18.42 13.99 3.99
C ILE A 100 -18.73 15.47 4.26
N GLY A 101 -17.98 16.39 3.66
CA GLY A 101 -18.23 17.83 3.70
C GLY A 101 -18.54 18.40 2.32
N ARG A 102 -19.01 19.64 2.26
CA ARG A 102 -19.15 20.36 0.97
C ARG A 102 -17.77 20.84 0.55
N LEU A 103 -17.46 20.70 -0.74
CA LEU A 103 -16.26 21.29 -1.32
C LEU A 103 -16.65 22.67 -1.82
N ASP A 104 -16.06 23.69 -1.23
CA ASP A 104 -16.03 25.05 -1.73
C ASP A 104 -14.59 25.38 -2.13
N ALA A 105 -14.39 25.81 -3.39
CA ALA A 105 -13.13 26.42 -3.77
C ALA A 105 -13.09 27.83 -3.16
N GLU A 106 -12.25 28.03 -2.14
CA GLU A 106 -11.82 29.39 -1.73
C GLU A 106 -10.83 30.00 -2.72
#